data_AF-A0A972DDS2-F1
#
_entry.id   AF-A0A972DDS2-F1
#
_cell.length_a   1.000
_cell.length_b   1.000
_cell.length_c   1.000
_cell.angle_alpha   90.00
_cell.angle_beta   90.00
_cell.angle_gamma   90.00
#
_symmetry.space_group_name_H-M   'P 1'
#
loop_
_entity.id
_entity.type
_entity.pdbx_description
1 polymer ?
#
loop_
_entity_poly.entity_id
_entity_poly.type
_entity_poly.pdbx_seq_one_letter_code
_entity_poly.pdbx_strand_id
1 'polypeptide(L)'
;MSDETPKPIGGVLGELFPLQDLAEPLPREPVHARVLESHAGGVRALVFASFEAKDALALHRAARPRVEAALLAELSCPPHRAPEFGLGALRFHLFHTLPDAQAALAAFGFEPLTSVEGLGEEIAHLRGEAQRTGLVFDGDPEVSFVARVAPAGLDDVEAALRFAVGKEVFGEKPGAFARRLGHVLAEKRGLPAFAPTYDGLVRLERALFPESYGTLRLLPHTTFQALCDAVAVVAVEAGRAKVEWAESRPDEDTDLAPPPLVRVRSRDGWIHLPLGLHLLRWCVMPRRKDEDVPPLSAWLRDQLSAV
;
A
#
# COMPACT_ATOMS: atom_id res chain seq x y z
N MET A 1 22.73 -21.76 -32.22
CA MET A 1 22.79 -20.33 -31.83
C MET A 1 21.46 -19.70 -32.18
N SER A 2 20.52 -19.79 -31.24
CA SER A 2 19.27 -19.02 -31.25
C SER A 2 19.21 -18.42 -29.85
N ASP A 3 19.56 -17.14 -29.80
CA ASP A 3 19.59 -16.29 -28.62
C ASP A 3 18.14 -15.95 -28.28
N GLU A 4 17.46 -16.84 -27.55
CA GLU A 4 16.15 -16.57 -26.99
C GLU A 4 16.33 -15.65 -25.78
N THR A 5 16.30 -14.36 -26.06
CA THR A 5 16.10 -13.32 -25.04
C THR A 5 14.80 -13.64 -24.30
N PRO A 6 14.82 -13.80 -22.96
CA PRO A 6 13.61 -14.11 -22.22
C PRO A 6 12.63 -12.94 -22.36
N LYS A 7 11.44 -13.22 -22.90
CA LYS A 7 10.35 -12.25 -22.94
C LYS A 7 10.00 -11.86 -21.49
N PRO A 8 9.86 -10.55 -21.19
CA PRO A 8 9.46 -10.12 -19.86
C PRO A 8 8.07 -10.69 -19.56
N ILE A 9 7.95 -11.33 -18.39
CA ILE A 9 6.67 -11.77 -17.86
C ILE A 9 5.86 -10.50 -17.58
N GLY A 10 4.93 -10.18 -18.46
CA GLY A 10 4.08 -9.01 -18.34
C GLY A 10 3.17 -9.13 -17.12
N GLY A 11 3.33 -8.24 -16.15
CA GLY A 11 2.51 -8.17 -14.95
C GLY A 11 3.21 -7.31 -13.89
N VAL A 12 2.42 -6.60 -13.06
CA VAL A 12 2.98 -5.70 -12.04
C VAL A 12 3.89 -6.50 -11.10
N LEU A 13 3.55 -7.75 -10.78
CA LEU A 13 4.35 -8.62 -9.90
C LEU A 13 5.62 -9.21 -10.54
N GLY A 14 5.67 -9.42 -11.85
CA GLY A 14 6.84 -9.96 -12.55
C GLY A 14 8.03 -9.00 -12.57
N GLU A 15 7.75 -7.70 -12.55
CA GLU A 15 8.74 -6.62 -12.43
C GLU A 15 9.14 -6.32 -10.97
N LEU A 16 8.42 -6.88 -9.99
CA LEU A 16 8.60 -6.60 -8.55
C LEU A 16 9.62 -7.49 -7.85
N PHE A 17 10.02 -8.61 -8.47
CA PHE A 17 10.98 -9.57 -7.91
C PHE A 17 12.04 -10.00 -8.93
N PRO A 18 12.95 -9.12 -9.38
CA PRO A 18 14.22 -9.62 -9.87
C PRO A 18 14.88 -10.39 -8.71
N LEU A 19 15.30 -11.62 -8.99
CA LEU A 19 16.11 -12.46 -8.11
C LEU A 19 17.19 -11.61 -7.42
N GLN A 20 17.03 -11.39 -6.12
CA GLN A 20 18.00 -11.04 -5.06
C GLN A 20 19.23 -10.14 -5.29
N ASP A 21 19.49 -9.60 -6.47
CA ASP A 21 20.73 -8.90 -6.76
C ASP A 21 20.47 -7.43 -7.13
N LEU A 22 21.03 -6.56 -6.29
CA LEU A 22 20.96 -5.09 -6.26
C LEU A 22 19.74 -4.53 -5.51
N ALA A 23 19.80 -4.63 -4.18
CA ALA A 23 19.09 -3.69 -3.33
C ALA A 23 19.55 -2.27 -3.69
N GLU A 24 18.73 -1.54 -4.45
CA GLU A 24 18.97 -0.12 -4.73
C GLU A 24 19.14 0.60 -3.38
N PRO A 25 20.13 1.52 -3.25
CA PRO A 25 20.37 2.20 -1.99
C PRO A 25 19.11 2.96 -1.59
N LEU A 26 18.58 2.62 -0.41
CA LEU A 26 17.46 3.35 0.17
C LEU A 26 17.85 4.84 0.26
N PRO A 27 16.98 5.75 -0.20
CA PRO A 27 17.25 7.18 -0.10
C PRO A 27 17.57 7.55 1.36
N ARG A 28 18.69 8.26 1.54
CA ARG A 28 19.22 8.65 2.86
C ARG A 28 18.52 9.87 3.45
N GLU A 29 17.71 10.53 2.66
CA GLU A 29 16.82 11.60 3.09
C GLU A 29 15.44 11.00 3.37
N PRO A 30 14.74 11.45 4.43
CA PRO A 30 13.39 10.97 4.69
C PRO A 30 12.54 11.18 3.44
N VAL A 31 12.00 10.08 2.89
CA VAL A 31 10.97 10.14 1.85
C VAL A 31 9.66 10.55 2.51
N HIS A 32 9.62 11.72 3.15
CA HIS A 32 8.37 12.44 3.37
C HIS A 32 8.52 13.91 3.78
N ALA A 33 8.13 14.79 2.85
CA ALA A 33 7.42 16.04 3.15
C ALA A 33 6.47 16.48 2.00
N ARG A 34 6.19 15.67 0.97
CA ARG A 34 5.54 16.15 -0.27
C ARG A 34 4.37 15.32 -0.80
N VAL A 35 3.59 14.72 0.10
CA VAL A 35 2.25 14.28 -0.26
C VAL A 35 1.29 15.27 0.34
N LEU A 36 0.65 16.04 -0.53
CA LEU A 36 -0.37 16.99 -0.12
C LEU A 36 -1.68 16.21 0.09
N GLU A 37 -2.28 16.33 1.26
CA GLU A 37 -3.65 15.87 1.45
C GLU A 37 -4.62 16.96 0.98
N SER A 38 -5.57 16.58 0.14
CA SER A 38 -6.55 17.50 -0.45
C SER A 38 -7.96 16.93 -0.36
N HIS A 39 -8.92 17.81 -0.13
CA HIS A 39 -10.36 17.48 -0.16
C HIS A 39 -11.05 18.12 -1.38
N ALA A 40 -10.28 18.73 -2.28
CA ALA A 40 -10.79 19.34 -3.49
C ALA A 40 -11.57 18.32 -4.33
N GLY A 41 -12.67 18.74 -4.96
CA GLY A 41 -13.55 17.85 -5.71
C GLY A 41 -14.38 16.87 -4.86
N GLY A 42 -14.50 17.11 -3.55
CA GLY A 42 -15.40 16.37 -2.66
C GLY A 42 -14.91 14.99 -2.23
N VAL A 43 -13.63 14.69 -2.43
CA VAL A 43 -13.00 13.42 -2.08
C VAL A 43 -11.65 13.68 -1.44
N ARG A 44 -11.35 12.99 -0.33
CA ARG A 44 -10.01 12.99 0.27
C ARG A 44 -9.03 12.30 -0.66
N ALA A 45 -7.97 13.01 -1.04
CA ALA A 45 -6.95 12.53 -1.96
C ALA A 45 -5.54 12.81 -1.45
N LEU A 46 -4.63 11.88 -1.75
CA LEU A 46 -3.18 12.10 -1.62
C LEU A 46 -2.64 12.58 -2.97
N VAL A 47 -1.97 13.73 -2.95
CA VAL A 47 -1.58 14.47 -4.15
C VAL A 47 -0.06 14.44 -4.31
N PHE A 48 0.37 14.05 -5.50
CA PHE A 48 1.76 13.96 -5.92
C PHE A 48 2.02 14.92 -7.08
N ALA A 49 3.27 15.37 -7.20
CA ALA A 49 3.72 16.17 -8.34
C ALA A 49 5.08 15.71 -8.85
N SER A 50 5.26 15.83 -10.17
CA SER A 50 6.57 15.84 -10.81
C SER A 50 6.77 17.18 -11.49
N PHE A 51 7.84 17.87 -11.09
CA PHE A 51 8.26 19.10 -11.73
C PHE A 51 9.24 18.84 -12.88
N GLU A 52 10.00 17.74 -12.79
CA GLU A 52 10.95 17.31 -13.82
C GLU A 52 11.10 15.78 -13.78
N ALA A 53 11.14 15.15 -14.96
CA ALA A 53 11.59 13.78 -15.13
C ALA A 53 12.25 13.62 -16.50
N LYS A 54 13.35 12.86 -16.56
CA LYS A 54 14.11 12.66 -17.80
C LYS A 54 13.35 11.82 -18.83
N ASP A 55 12.68 10.79 -18.36
CA ASP A 55 11.94 9.82 -19.15
C ASP A 55 10.87 9.11 -18.29
N ALA A 56 10.01 8.32 -18.93
CA ALA A 56 8.94 7.55 -18.30
C ALA A 56 9.46 6.56 -17.23
N LEU A 57 10.63 5.96 -17.44
CA LEU A 57 11.22 5.02 -16.48
C LEU A 57 11.70 5.75 -15.21
N ALA A 58 12.33 6.91 -15.36
CA ALA A 58 12.74 7.77 -14.27
C ALA A 58 11.53 8.26 -13.47
N LEU A 59 10.43 8.64 -14.15
CA LEU A 59 9.18 8.97 -13.48
C LEU A 59 8.64 7.79 -12.67
N HIS A 60 8.57 6.59 -13.26
CA HIS A 60 8.09 5.39 -12.57
C HIS A 60 8.94 5.07 -11.32
N ARG A 61 10.27 5.06 -11.46
CA ARG A 61 11.21 4.80 -10.36
C ARG A 61 11.10 5.82 -9.24
N ALA A 62 10.85 7.09 -9.57
CA ALA A 62 10.66 8.15 -8.57
C ALA A 62 9.27 8.08 -7.91
N ALA A 63 8.22 7.76 -8.68
CA ALA A 63 6.85 7.68 -8.19
C ALA A 63 6.63 6.49 -7.27
N ARG A 64 7.18 5.32 -7.62
CA ARG A 64 6.98 4.05 -6.89
C ARG A 64 7.21 4.15 -5.38
N PRO A 65 8.41 4.51 -4.89
CA PRO A 65 8.66 4.56 -3.45
C PRO A 65 7.79 5.61 -2.75
N ARG A 66 7.42 6.71 -3.42
CA ARG A 66 6.55 7.75 -2.85
C ARG A 66 5.12 7.26 -2.69
N VAL A 67 4.56 6.64 -3.74
CA VAL A 67 3.20 6.10 -3.71
C VAL A 67 3.11 4.95 -2.71
N GLU A 68 4.08 4.02 -2.72
CA GLU A 68 4.13 2.91 -1.77
C GLU A 68 4.27 3.41 -0.33
N ALA A 69 5.18 4.37 -0.06
CA ALA A 69 5.34 4.93 1.29
C ALA A 69 4.10 5.70 1.77
N ALA A 70 3.48 6.50 0.90
CA ALA A 70 2.30 7.28 1.26
C ALA A 70 1.09 6.40 1.58
N LEU A 71 0.84 5.38 0.75
CA LEU A 71 -0.22 4.40 1.00
C LEU A 71 0.08 3.56 2.25
N LEU A 72 1.34 3.21 2.48
CA LEU A 72 1.71 2.46 3.68
C LEU A 72 1.55 3.32 4.95
N ALA A 73 1.94 4.59 4.90
CA ALA A 73 1.73 5.55 5.98
C ALA A 73 0.24 5.72 6.28
N GLU A 74 -0.58 5.86 5.23
CA GLU A 74 -2.04 5.87 5.34
C GLU A 74 -2.52 4.63 6.09
N LEU A 75 -2.19 3.42 5.61
CA LEU A 75 -2.67 2.15 6.18
C LEU A 75 -2.14 1.84 7.58
N SER A 76 -1.02 2.46 7.96
CA SER A 76 -0.38 2.26 9.27
C SER A 76 -0.95 3.17 10.36
N CYS A 77 -1.83 4.11 10.01
CA CYS A 77 -2.45 5.00 10.97
C CYS A 77 -3.20 4.20 12.06
N PRO A 78 -2.95 4.47 13.37
CA PRO A 78 -3.61 3.73 14.43
C PRO A 78 -5.14 3.89 14.40
N PRO A 79 -5.90 2.89 14.86
CA PRO A 79 -7.37 2.89 14.76
C PRO A 79 -8.07 4.09 15.39
N HIS A 80 -7.52 4.62 16.48
CA HIS A 80 -8.06 5.79 17.19
C HIS A 80 -7.72 7.14 16.52
N ARG A 81 -6.83 7.14 15.53
CA ARG A 81 -6.42 8.33 14.74
C ARG A 81 -6.79 8.25 13.27
N ALA A 82 -7.22 7.07 12.79
CA ALA A 82 -7.63 6.90 11.41
C ALA A 82 -8.71 7.93 11.04
N PRO A 83 -8.60 8.57 9.86
CA PRO A 83 -9.47 9.66 9.46
C PRO A 83 -10.94 9.23 9.43
N GLU A 84 -11.83 10.20 9.62
CA GLU A 84 -13.28 9.97 9.53
C GLU A 84 -13.70 9.59 8.10
N PHE A 85 -13.11 10.27 7.11
CA PHE A 85 -13.29 9.97 5.70
C PHE A 85 -12.11 9.15 5.17
N GLY A 86 -12.39 7.97 4.62
CA GLY A 86 -11.38 7.15 3.97
C GLY A 86 -10.75 7.84 2.77
N LEU A 87 -9.54 7.40 2.41
CA LEU A 87 -8.88 7.84 1.18
C LEU A 87 -9.71 7.42 -0.04
N GLY A 88 -10.11 8.37 -0.88
CA GLY A 88 -10.90 8.08 -2.07
C GLY A 88 -10.12 8.12 -3.38
N ALA A 89 -8.97 8.80 -3.43
CA ALA A 89 -8.13 8.85 -4.62
C ALA A 89 -6.66 9.17 -4.33
N LEU A 90 -5.80 8.85 -5.30
CA LEU A 90 -4.50 9.50 -5.49
C LEU A 90 -4.60 10.43 -6.70
N ARG A 91 -3.93 11.58 -6.66
CA ARG A 91 -3.79 12.50 -7.80
C ARG A 91 -2.33 12.72 -8.11
N PHE A 92 -1.97 12.79 -9.39
CA PHE A 92 -0.61 13.02 -9.83
C PHE A 92 -0.59 14.12 -10.88
N HIS A 93 0.17 15.19 -10.64
CA HIS A 93 0.30 16.33 -11.56
C HIS A 93 1.70 16.40 -12.15
N LEU A 94 1.81 16.50 -13.47
CA LEU A 94 3.06 16.76 -14.17
C LEU A 94 3.08 18.22 -14.64
N PHE A 95 4.08 18.98 -14.20
CA PHE A 95 4.31 20.36 -14.63
C PHE A 95 5.28 20.45 -15.82
N HIS A 96 5.49 19.33 -16.50
CA HIS A 96 6.34 19.24 -17.67
C HIS A 96 5.75 18.24 -18.66
N THR A 97 6.01 18.44 -19.94
CA THR A 97 5.64 17.48 -20.97
C THR A 97 6.54 16.24 -20.84
N LEU A 98 5.93 15.06 -20.82
CA LEU A 98 6.64 13.79 -20.80
C LEU A 98 5.90 12.75 -21.67
N PRO A 99 6.50 12.30 -22.78
CA PRO A 99 5.98 11.18 -23.54
C PRO A 99 5.83 9.93 -22.66
N ASP A 100 4.79 9.15 -22.90
CA ASP A 100 4.53 7.87 -22.22
C ASP A 100 4.37 7.95 -20.69
N ALA A 101 4.10 9.14 -20.14
CA ALA A 101 3.83 9.34 -18.72
C ALA A 101 2.70 8.43 -18.18
N GLN A 102 1.65 8.21 -18.98
CA GLN A 102 0.56 7.31 -18.61
C GLN A 102 1.07 5.87 -18.40
N ALA A 103 1.95 5.37 -19.27
CA ALA A 103 2.49 4.03 -19.15
C ALA A 103 3.31 3.87 -17.85
N ALA A 104 4.09 4.90 -17.48
CA ALA A 104 4.86 4.92 -16.23
C ALA A 104 3.97 4.86 -14.97
N LEU A 105 2.81 5.51 -15.01
CA LEU A 105 1.92 5.66 -13.86
C LEU A 105 0.80 4.60 -13.80
N ALA A 106 0.51 3.92 -14.91
CA ALA A 106 -0.55 2.91 -15.01
C ALA A 106 -0.39 1.75 -14.02
N ALA A 107 0.85 1.40 -13.65
CA ALA A 107 1.13 0.38 -12.64
C ALA A 107 0.55 0.70 -11.24
N PHE A 108 0.29 1.99 -10.96
CA PHE A 108 -0.34 2.44 -9.72
C PHE A 108 -1.83 2.77 -9.89
N GLY A 109 -2.42 2.49 -11.06
CA GLY A 109 -3.84 2.68 -11.34
C GLY A 109 -4.21 4.10 -11.74
N PHE A 110 -3.20 4.92 -12.06
CA PHE A 110 -3.42 6.26 -12.57
C PHE A 110 -3.95 6.21 -14.01
N GLU A 111 -5.05 6.92 -14.23
CA GLU A 111 -5.59 7.23 -15.55
C GLU A 111 -5.62 8.74 -15.76
N PRO A 112 -5.62 9.23 -17.01
CA PRO A 112 -5.70 10.66 -17.29
C PRO A 112 -6.92 11.31 -16.62
N LEU A 113 -6.68 12.40 -15.90
CA LEU A 113 -7.74 13.22 -15.33
C LEU A 113 -8.25 14.20 -16.39
N THR A 114 -9.54 14.12 -16.72
CA THR A 114 -10.14 14.86 -17.84
C THR A 114 -10.27 16.36 -17.61
N SER A 115 -10.34 16.80 -16.35
CA SER A 115 -10.44 18.22 -15.98
C SER A 115 -9.82 18.44 -14.60
N VAL A 116 -9.14 19.57 -14.44
CA VAL A 116 -8.63 20.07 -13.15
C VAL A 116 -9.54 21.13 -12.51
N GLU A 117 -10.73 21.34 -13.07
CA GLU A 117 -11.72 22.25 -12.51
C GLU A 117 -12.03 21.88 -11.05
N GLY A 118 -12.01 22.88 -10.17
CA GLY A 118 -12.19 22.69 -8.73
C GLY A 118 -10.93 22.28 -7.96
N LEU A 119 -9.78 22.09 -8.62
CA LEU A 119 -8.49 21.76 -7.98
C LEU A 119 -7.55 22.97 -7.83
N GLY A 120 -8.08 24.20 -7.93
CA GLY A 120 -7.26 25.42 -7.97
C GLY A 120 -6.36 25.64 -6.75
N GLU A 121 -6.87 25.37 -5.54
CA GLU A 121 -6.09 25.48 -4.30
C GLU A 121 -4.97 24.44 -4.22
N GLU A 122 -5.27 23.21 -4.62
CA GLU A 122 -4.33 22.09 -4.70
C GLU A 122 -3.18 22.43 -5.66
N ILE A 123 -3.50 22.87 -6.87
CA ILE A 123 -2.50 23.28 -7.87
C ILE A 123 -1.69 24.49 -7.40
N ALA A 124 -2.33 25.47 -6.77
CA ALA A 124 -1.63 26.64 -6.22
C ALA A 124 -0.62 26.25 -5.13
N HIS A 125 -0.98 25.28 -4.27
CA HIS A 125 -0.05 24.74 -3.27
C HIS A 125 1.15 24.06 -3.93
N LEU A 126 0.92 23.23 -4.95
CA LEU A 126 2.00 22.56 -5.70
C LEU A 126 2.93 23.56 -6.40
N ARG A 127 2.39 24.65 -6.96
CA ARG A 127 3.21 25.75 -7.51
C ARG A 127 4.05 26.44 -6.42
N GLY A 128 3.46 26.66 -5.24
CA GLY A 128 4.20 27.20 -4.10
C GLY A 128 5.35 26.28 -3.63
N GLU A 129 5.15 24.96 -3.66
CA GLU A 129 6.22 23.98 -3.41
C GLU A 129 7.34 24.03 -4.45
N ALA A 130 6.98 24.11 -5.74
CA ALA A 130 7.95 24.32 -6.82
C ALA A 130 8.78 25.59 -6.62
N GLN A 131 8.11 26.70 -6.30
CA GLN A 131 8.74 28.01 -6.09
C GLN A 131 9.74 28.00 -4.93
N ARG A 132 9.43 27.30 -3.83
CA ARG A 132 10.37 27.11 -2.71
C ARG A 132 11.66 26.38 -3.11
N THR A 133 11.61 25.59 -4.19
CA THR A 133 12.76 24.90 -4.77
C THR A 133 13.42 25.64 -5.93
N GLY A 134 12.99 26.87 -6.23
CA GLY A 134 13.54 27.68 -7.32
C GLY A 134 12.94 27.40 -8.70
N LEU A 135 11.89 26.58 -8.80
CA LEU A 135 11.16 26.32 -10.04
C LEU A 135 9.91 27.21 -10.11
N VAL A 136 9.64 27.83 -11.25
CA VAL A 136 8.48 28.72 -11.43
C VAL A 136 7.60 28.18 -12.55
N PHE A 137 6.31 28.06 -12.25
CA PHE A 137 5.29 27.63 -13.21
C PHE A 137 4.13 28.61 -13.16
N ASP A 138 3.80 29.23 -14.29
CA ASP A 138 2.75 30.26 -14.37
C ASP A 138 1.36 29.69 -14.68
N GLY A 139 1.29 28.41 -15.06
CA GLY A 139 0.08 27.74 -15.54
C GLY A 139 -0.41 26.58 -14.67
N ASP A 140 -1.40 25.88 -15.21
CA ASP A 140 -1.85 24.58 -14.71
C ASP A 140 -0.85 23.47 -15.08
N PRO A 141 -0.93 22.28 -14.46
CA PRO A 141 -0.11 21.14 -14.85
C PRO A 141 -0.34 20.78 -16.33
N GLU A 142 0.73 20.40 -17.03
CA GLU A 142 0.70 19.93 -18.42
C GLU A 142 -0.22 18.71 -18.59
N VAL A 143 -0.19 17.80 -17.61
CA VAL A 143 -1.09 16.66 -17.55
C VAL A 143 -1.33 16.26 -16.10
N SER A 144 -2.55 15.83 -15.81
CA SER A 144 -2.95 15.33 -14.50
C SER A 144 -3.50 13.92 -14.62
N PHE A 145 -3.30 13.13 -13.57
CA PHE A 145 -3.76 11.75 -13.48
C PHE A 145 -4.48 11.51 -12.16
N VAL A 146 -5.36 10.52 -12.13
CA VAL A 146 -6.09 10.10 -10.94
C VAL A 146 -6.09 8.57 -10.83
N ALA A 147 -5.83 8.06 -9.63
CA ALA A 147 -6.05 6.66 -9.28
C ALA A 147 -7.18 6.61 -8.24
N ARG A 148 -8.31 6.02 -8.59
CA ARG A 148 -9.46 5.94 -7.67
C ARG A 148 -9.36 4.74 -6.76
N VAL A 149 -9.83 4.91 -5.53
CA VAL A 149 -9.99 3.83 -4.57
C VAL A 149 -11.36 3.21 -4.77
N ALA A 150 -11.38 1.89 -5.03
CA ALA A 150 -12.61 1.14 -5.08
C ALA A 150 -13.22 1.00 -3.67
N PRO A 151 -14.55 1.07 -3.54
CA PRO A 151 -15.19 0.78 -2.28
C PRO A 151 -14.91 -0.68 -1.88
N ALA A 152 -14.29 -0.87 -0.71
CA ALA A 152 -13.95 -2.20 -0.21
C ALA A 152 -15.19 -2.97 0.28
N GLY A 153 -16.28 -2.27 0.61
CA GLY A 153 -17.48 -2.87 1.21
C GLY A 153 -17.20 -3.45 2.60
N LEU A 154 -16.24 -2.86 3.33
CA LEU A 154 -15.76 -3.30 4.64
C LEU A 154 -16.02 -2.26 5.74
N ASP A 155 -16.87 -1.27 5.49
CA ASP A 155 -17.07 -0.14 6.42
C ASP A 155 -17.64 -0.59 7.77
N ASP A 156 -18.56 -1.56 7.76
CA ASP A 156 -19.15 -2.18 8.96
C ASP A 156 -18.12 -3.01 9.74
N VAL A 157 -17.25 -3.73 9.02
CA VAL A 157 -16.16 -4.52 9.58
C VAL A 157 -15.10 -3.60 10.21
N GLU A 158 -14.68 -2.56 9.49
CA GLU A 158 -13.71 -1.58 9.99
C GLU A 158 -14.23 -0.86 11.23
N ALA A 159 -15.49 -0.38 11.23
CA ALA A 159 -16.06 0.30 12.37
C ALA A 159 -16.12 -0.62 13.61
N ALA A 160 -16.57 -1.87 13.45
CA ALA A 160 -16.60 -2.84 14.54
C ALA A 160 -15.19 -3.21 15.03
N LEU A 161 -14.23 -3.33 14.11
CA LEU A 161 -12.85 -3.66 14.44
C LEU A 161 -12.16 -2.50 15.16
N ARG A 162 -12.33 -1.25 14.71
CA ARG A 162 -11.85 -0.04 15.39
C ARG A 162 -12.38 0.04 16.81
N PHE A 163 -13.66 -0.24 17.02
CA PHE A 163 -14.27 -0.30 18.35
C PHE A 163 -13.62 -1.39 19.23
N ALA A 164 -13.46 -2.60 18.69
CA ALA A 164 -12.89 -3.73 19.43
C ALA A 164 -11.40 -3.58 19.76
N VAL A 165 -10.64 -2.85 18.93
CA VAL A 165 -9.21 -2.56 19.13
C VAL A 165 -9.00 -1.36 20.05
N GLY A 166 -9.83 -0.32 19.94
CA GLY A 166 -9.73 0.89 20.74
C GLY A 166 -8.42 1.65 20.47
N LYS A 167 -7.61 1.83 21.52
CA LYS A 167 -6.34 2.57 21.45
C LYS A 167 -5.11 1.69 21.26
N GLU A 168 -5.27 0.37 21.23
CA GLU A 168 -4.15 -0.54 21.01
C GLU A 168 -3.53 -0.32 19.63
N VAL A 169 -2.21 -0.46 19.55
CA VAL A 169 -1.46 -0.39 18.29
C VAL A 169 -1.04 -1.79 17.84
N PHE A 170 -0.74 -1.93 16.54
CA PHE A 170 -0.15 -3.15 16.02
C PHE A 170 1.12 -3.53 16.81
N GLY A 171 1.30 -4.82 17.05
CA GLY A 171 2.49 -5.39 17.71
C GLY A 171 2.49 -5.30 19.24
N GLU A 172 1.67 -4.45 19.87
CA GLU A 172 1.57 -4.34 21.33
C GLU A 172 1.13 -5.67 21.97
N LYS A 173 0.16 -6.35 21.33
CA LYS A 173 -0.32 -7.68 21.74
C LYS A 173 -0.34 -8.61 20.52
N PRO A 174 0.71 -9.43 20.30
CA PRO A 174 0.81 -10.33 19.16
C PRO A 174 -0.45 -11.17 18.92
N GLY A 175 -0.95 -11.15 17.68
CA GLY A 175 -2.15 -11.89 17.26
C GLY A 175 -3.49 -11.32 17.74
N ALA A 176 -3.51 -10.22 18.50
CA ALA A 176 -4.76 -9.67 19.01
C ALA A 176 -5.65 -9.09 17.90
N PHE A 177 -5.07 -8.43 16.91
CA PHE A 177 -5.82 -7.85 15.81
C PHE A 177 -6.38 -8.96 14.92
N ALA A 178 -5.59 -10.00 14.64
CA ALA A 178 -6.04 -11.17 13.89
C ALA A 178 -7.25 -11.86 14.53
N ARG A 179 -7.20 -12.08 15.86
CA ARG A 179 -8.32 -12.68 16.62
C ARG A 179 -9.57 -11.81 16.56
N ARG A 180 -9.43 -10.49 16.75
CA ARG A 180 -10.56 -9.55 16.69
C ARG A 180 -11.19 -9.50 15.31
N LEU A 181 -10.37 -9.46 14.24
CA LEU A 181 -10.86 -9.52 12.87
C LEU A 181 -11.63 -10.81 12.61
N GLY A 182 -11.11 -11.96 13.05
CA GLY A 182 -11.80 -13.24 12.96
C GLY A 182 -13.17 -13.24 13.65
N HIS A 183 -13.27 -12.61 14.83
CA HIS A 183 -14.54 -12.47 15.56
C HIS A 183 -15.52 -11.54 14.83
N VAL A 184 -15.06 -10.37 14.38
CA VAL A 184 -15.89 -9.39 13.66
C VAL A 184 -16.42 -9.98 12.36
N LEU A 185 -15.59 -10.69 11.58
CA LEU A 185 -16.03 -11.34 10.35
C LEU A 185 -17.04 -12.46 10.61
N ALA A 186 -16.88 -13.22 11.70
CA ALA A 186 -17.85 -14.23 12.09
C ALA A 186 -19.21 -13.60 12.44
N GLU A 187 -19.21 -12.50 13.21
CA GLU A 187 -20.43 -11.81 13.62
C GLU A 187 -21.12 -11.09 12.45
N LYS A 188 -20.38 -10.28 11.67
CA LYS A 188 -20.94 -9.41 10.63
C LYS A 188 -21.24 -10.14 9.33
N ARG A 189 -20.46 -11.18 9.00
CA ARG A 189 -20.50 -11.86 7.70
C ARG A 189 -20.83 -13.34 7.80
N GLY A 190 -21.09 -13.86 9.00
CA GLY A 190 -21.43 -15.29 9.20
C GLY A 190 -20.30 -16.24 8.81
N LEU A 191 -19.05 -15.74 8.77
CA LEU A 191 -17.90 -16.55 8.38
C LEU A 191 -17.45 -17.45 9.54
N PRO A 192 -16.82 -18.60 9.25
CA PRO A 192 -16.17 -19.39 10.29
C PRO A 192 -15.11 -18.57 11.02
N ALA A 193 -14.90 -18.88 12.31
CA ALA A 193 -13.82 -18.28 13.08
C ALA A 193 -12.47 -18.45 12.34
N PHE A 194 -11.65 -17.41 12.36
CA PHE A 194 -10.32 -17.47 11.76
C PHE A 194 -9.48 -18.55 12.45
N ALA A 195 -9.10 -19.56 11.67
CA ALA A 195 -8.11 -20.56 12.08
C ALA A 195 -6.75 -20.13 11.51
N PRO A 196 -5.67 -20.12 12.31
CA PRO A 196 -4.35 -19.68 11.89
C PRO A 196 -3.63 -20.76 11.05
N THR A 197 -4.27 -21.17 9.95
CA THR A 197 -3.76 -22.14 8.98
C THR A 197 -3.61 -21.48 7.62
N TYR A 198 -2.84 -22.09 6.72
CA TYR A 198 -2.72 -21.60 5.34
C TYR A 198 -4.08 -21.50 4.64
N ASP A 199 -4.96 -22.48 4.82
CA ASP A 199 -6.32 -22.43 4.26
C ASP A 199 -7.18 -21.36 4.93
N GLY A 200 -6.98 -21.13 6.24
CA GLY A 200 -7.60 -20.03 6.96
C GLY A 200 -7.21 -18.68 6.38
N LEU A 201 -5.94 -18.50 6.02
CA LEU A 201 -5.47 -17.28 5.36
C LEU A 201 -6.08 -17.10 3.96
N VAL A 202 -6.20 -18.16 3.16
CA VAL A 202 -6.88 -18.09 1.85
C VAL A 202 -8.35 -17.69 1.99
N ARG A 203 -9.05 -18.20 3.01
CA ARG A 203 -10.44 -17.81 3.27
C ARG A 203 -10.54 -16.36 3.72
N LEU A 204 -9.64 -15.92 4.60
CA LEU A 204 -9.59 -14.53 5.05
C LEU A 204 -9.34 -13.57 3.88
N GLU A 205 -8.38 -13.90 3.03
CA GLU A 205 -8.08 -13.18 1.79
C GLU A 205 -9.35 -13.00 0.93
N ARG A 206 -10.05 -14.09 0.60
CA ARG A 206 -11.29 -14.03 -0.19
C ARG A 206 -12.41 -13.21 0.47
N ALA A 207 -12.43 -13.14 1.80
CA ALA A 207 -13.43 -12.36 2.52
C ALA A 207 -13.15 -10.84 2.52
N LEU A 208 -11.88 -10.45 2.41
CA LEU A 208 -11.46 -9.04 2.49
C LEU A 208 -11.33 -8.37 1.12
N PHE A 209 -11.12 -9.15 0.05
CA PHE A 209 -10.84 -8.58 -1.27
C PHE A 209 -12.01 -8.78 -2.23
N PRO A 210 -12.85 -7.75 -2.46
CA PRO A 210 -13.78 -7.79 -3.57
C PRO A 210 -13.04 -7.84 -4.90
N GLU A 211 -13.63 -8.51 -5.89
CA GLU A 211 -13.10 -8.52 -7.26
C GLU A 211 -13.21 -7.10 -7.86
N SER A 212 -12.08 -6.40 -7.93
CA SER A 212 -11.94 -5.12 -8.60
C SER A 212 -10.65 -5.09 -9.40
N TYR A 213 -10.68 -4.50 -10.59
CA TYR A 213 -9.57 -4.49 -11.53
C TYR A 213 -9.32 -3.05 -12.02
N GLY A 214 -8.05 -2.70 -12.22
CA GLY A 214 -7.66 -1.37 -12.72
C GLY A 214 -7.75 -0.21 -11.71
N THR A 215 -8.37 -0.41 -10.54
CA THR A 215 -8.43 0.59 -9.46
C THR A 215 -7.64 0.17 -8.22
N LEU A 216 -7.37 1.12 -7.32
CA LEU A 216 -6.79 0.80 -6.02
C LEU A 216 -7.81 0.05 -5.16
N ARG A 217 -7.37 -1.04 -4.52
CA ARG A 217 -8.18 -1.94 -3.69
C ARG A 217 -7.83 -1.74 -2.22
N LEU A 218 -7.89 -0.49 -1.77
CA LEU A 218 -7.43 -0.11 -0.44
C LEU A 218 -8.29 -0.81 0.63
N LEU A 219 -7.64 -1.56 1.51
CA LEU A 219 -8.29 -2.03 2.74
C LEU A 219 -8.40 -0.86 3.73
N PRO A 220 -9.44 -0.83 4.55
CA PRO A 220 -9.47 0.07 5.70
C PRO A 220 -8.29 -0.18 6.66
N HIS A 221 -7.88 0.88 7.37
CA HIS A 221 -6.66 0.95 8.19
C HIS A 221 -6.50 -0.21 9.18
N THR A 222 -7.48 -0.40 10.05
CA THR A 222 -7.41 -1.40 11.11
C THR A 222 -7.51 -2.80 10.52
N THR A 223 -8.32 -2.95 9.48
CA THR A 223 -8.48 -4.21 8.74
C THR A 223 -7.17 -4.63 8.07
N PHE A 224 -6.43 -3.69 7.47
CA PHE A 224 -5.10 -3.95 6.92
C PHE A 224 -4.12 -4.41 7.99
N GLN A 225 -4.03 -3.69 9.11
CA GLN A 225 -3.16 -4.06 10.23
C GLN A 225 -3.53 -5.43 10.84
N ALA A 226 -4.82 -5.78 10.86
CA ALA A 226 -5.28 -7.07 11.32
C ALA A 226 -4.98 -8.21 10.34
N LEU A 227 -5.02 -7.95 9.02
CA LEU A 227 -4.53 -8.89 8.02
C LEU A 227 -3.02 -9.11 8.17
N CYS A 228 -2.26 -8.04 8.39
CA CYS A 228 -0.83 -8.13 8.69
C CYS A 228 -0.57 -9.07 9.88
N ASP A 229 -1.30 -8.86 10.98
CA ASP A 229 -1.20 -9.68 12.17
C ASP A 229 -1.61 -11.15 11.91
N ALA A 230 -2.66 -11.37 11.11
CA ALA A 230 -3.13 -12.71 10.76
C ALA A 230 -2.08 -13.52 9.99
N VAL A 231 -1.38 -12.88 9.05
CA VAL A 231 -0.28 -13.51 8.30
C VAL A 231 0.86 -13.89 9.25
N ALA A 232 1.24 -12.99 10.18
CA ALA A 232 2.28 -13.27 11.17
C ALA A 232 1.89 -14.42 12.13
N VAL A 233 0.61 -14.49 12.54
CA VAL A 233 0.09 -15.60 13.36
C VAL A 233 0.12 -16.92 12.60
N VAL A 234 -0.26 -16.93 11.32
CA VAL A 234 -0.17 -18.15 10.48
C VAL A 234 1.27 -18.61 10.33
N ALA A 235 2.24 -17.68 10.24
CA ALA A 235 3.65 -18.02 10.20
C ALA A 235 4.11 -18.76 11.46
N VAL A 236 3.62 -18.35 12.64
CA VAL A 236 3.87 -19.05 13.91
C VAL A 236 3.19 -20.40 13.95
N GLU A 237 1.87 -20.45 13.74
CA GLU A 237 1.06 -21.64 14.02
C GLU A 237 1.20 -22.72 12.95
N ALA A 238 1.06 -22.34 11.68
CA ALA A 238 1.14 -23.27 10.56
C ALA A 238 2.58 -23.44 10.04
N GLY A 239 3.34 -22.34 10.03
CA GLY A 239 4.73 -22.32 9.59
C GLY A 239 5.73 -22.79 10.66
N ARG A 240 5.31 -22.87 11.93
CA ARG A 240 6.19 -23.16 13.08
C ARG A 240 7.38 -22.21 13.19
N ALA A 241 7.25 -21.01 12.63
CA ALA A 241 8.29 -20.00 12.68
C ALA A 241 8.32 -19.31 14.05
N LYS A 242 9.51 -18.86 14.47
CA LYS A 242 9.62 -17.94 15.60
C LYS A 242 9.50 -16.51 15.06
N VAL A 243 8.45 -15.80 15.47
CA VAL A 243 8.12 -14.45 14.99
C VAL A 243 8.14 -13.46 16.14
N GLU A 244 8.64 -12.25 15.90
CA GLU A 244 8.56 -11.11 16.82
C GLU A 244 7.95 -9.91 16.09
N TRP A 245 7.05 -9.20 16.78
CA TRP A 245 6.35 -8.04 16.27
C TRP A 245 7.04 -6.77 16.76
N ALA A 246 7.13 -5.76 15.90
CA ALA A 246 7.46 -4.41 16.30
C ALA A 246 6.18 -3.61 16.56
N GLU A 247 6.19 -2.78 17.60
CA GLU A 247 5.04 -1.93 17.91
C GLU A 247 4.95 -0.76 16.92
N SER A 248 3.76 -0.55 16.35
CA SER A 248 3.47 0.59 15.47
C SER A 248 3.00 1.82 16.26
N ARG A 249 3.79 2.26 17.25
CA ARG A 249 3.49 3.50 18.00
C ARG A 249 3.79 4.71 17.13
N PRO A 250 2.86 5.68 17.02
CA PRO A 250 3.17 6.97 16.43
C PRO A 250 4.39 7.60 17.07
N ASP A 251 5.26 8.13 16.22
CA ASP A 251 6.39 8.95 16.62
C ASP A 251 5.89 10.29 17.17
N GLU A 252 6.50 10.77 18.26
CA GLU A 252 6.04 11.97 18.97
C GLU A 252 6.24 13.27 18.17
N ASP A 253 7.27 13.31 17.32
CA ASP A 253 7.65 14.52 16.57
C ASP A 253 6.88 14.62 15.24
N THR A 254 6.66 13.49 14.59
CA THR A 254 6.04 13.42 13.26
C THR A 254 4.57 13.01 13.28
N ASP A 255 4.09 12.48 14.40
CA ASP A 255 2.76 11.87 14.58
C ASP A 255 2.50 10.65 13.65
N LEU A 256 3.52 10.21 12.91
CA LEU A 256 3.45 9.09 11.97
C LEU A 256 3.74 7.77 12.67
N ALA A 257 2.91 6.76 12.41
CA ALA A 257 3.15 5.40 12.88
C ALA A 257 4.06 4.64 11.91
N PRO A 258 5.07 3.89 12.41
CA PRO A 258 5.84 3.01 11.55
C PRO A 258 4.97 1.85 11.07
N PRO A 259 5.24 1.31 9.88
CA PRO A 259 4.41 0.27 9.31
C PRO A 259 4.41 -1.03 10.11
N PRO A 260 3.35 -1.86 10.00
CA PRO A 260 3.33 -3.19 10.59
C PRO A 260 4.56 -4.00 10.18
N LEU A 261 5.42 -4.28 11.16
CA LEU A 261 6.69 -4.94 10.95
C LEU A 261 6.79 -6.15 11.86
N VAL A 262 7.19 -7.28 11.27
CA VAL A 262 7.53 -8.49 12.00
C VAL A 262 8.87 -9.02 11.52
N ARG A 263 9.58 -9.72 12.41
CA ARG A 263 10.80 -10.44 12.08
C ARG A 263 10.66 -11.91 12.40
N VAL A 264 11.28 -12.74 11.57
CA VAL A 264 11.27 -14.20 11.73
C VAL A 264 12.69 -14.71 11.97
N ARG A 265 12.84 -15.75 12.78
CA ARG A 265 14.14 -16.36 13.08
C ARG A 265 14.55 -17.29 11.94
N SER A 266 15.64 -16.96 11.26
CA SER A 266 16.37 -17.82 10.32
C SER A 266 17.54 -18.54 10.99
N ARG A 267 18.21 -19.41 10.22
CA ARG A 267 19.49 -20.00 10.63
C ARG A 267 20.54 -18.92 10.93
N ASP A 268 20.63 -17.90 10.08
CA ASP A 268 21.69 -16.88 10.14
C ASP A 268 21.35 -15.67 11.02
N GLY A 269 20.10 -15.51 11.44
CA GLY A 269 19.74 -14.34 12.24
C GLY A 269 18.24 -14.15 12.41
N TRP A 270 17.89 -12.92 12.73
CA TRP A 270 16.53 -12.43 12.58
C TRP A 270 16.44 -11.69 11.25
N ILE A 271 15.45 -12.04 10.44
CA ILE A 271 15.18 -11.37 9.17
C ILE A 271 13.83 -10.67 9.24
N HIS A 272 13.75 -9.47 8.67
CA HIS A 272 12.47 -8.76 8.55
C HIS A 272 11.61 -9.43 7.48
N LEU A 273 10.37 -9.73 7.82
CA LEU A 273 9.38 -10.11 6.82
C LEU A 273 8.79 -8.81 6.25
N PRO A 274 8.90 -8.53 4.94
CA PRO A 274 8.46 -7.26 4.33
C PRO A 274 6.94 -7.21 4.16
N LEU A 275 6.22 -7.52 5.24
CA LEU A 275 4.81 -7.88 5.25
C LEU A 275 3.91 -6.71 4.87
N GLY A 276 4.08 -5.53 5.48
CA GLY A 276 3.30 -4.35 5.13
C GLY A 276 3.46 -3.96 3.65
N LEU A 277 4.69 -3.94 3.15
CA LEU A 277 4.96 -3.61 1.75
C LEU A 277 4.45 -4.69 0.78
N HIS A 278 4.63 -5.96 1.13
CA HIS A 278 4.13 -7.08 0.33
C HIS A 278 2.61 -7.03 0.25
N LEU A 279 1.93 -6.90 1.39
CA LEU A 279 0.47 -6.80 1.44
C LEU A 279 -0.01 -5.54 0.74
N LEU A 280 0.67 -4.40 0.82
CA LEU A 280 0.31 -3.23 0.02
C LEU A 280 0.36 -3.53 -1.49
N ARG A 281 1.44 -4.14 -1.97
CA ARG A 281 1.57 -4.50 -3.39
C ARG A 281 0.56 -5.57 -3.82
N TRP A 282 0.29 -6.53 -2.95
CA TRP A 282 -0.58 -7.67 -3.24
C TRP A 282 -2.06 -7.31 -3.12
N CYS A 283 -2.43 -6.57 -2.07
CA CYS A 283 -3.81 -6.29 -1.66
C CYS A 283 -4.34 -4.97 -2.21
N VAL A 284 -3.50 -3.92 -2.23
CA VAL A 284 -3.94 -2.53 -2.42
C VAL A 284 -3.70 -2.05 -3.84
N MET A 285 -2.57 -2.43 -4.44
CA MET A 285 -2.27 -2.02 -5.82
C MET A 285 -3.27 -2.63 -6.82
N PRO A 286 -3.51 -1.94 -7.95
CA PRO A 286 -4.44 -2.42 -8.96
C PRO A 286 -3.98 -3.74 -9.55
N ARG A 287 -4.95 -4.60 -9.88
CA ARG A 287 -4.71 -5.85 -10.60
C ARG A 287 -5.28 -5.79 -12.00
N ARG A 288 -4.63 -6.50 -12.92
CA ARG A 288 -5.26 -6.79 -14.22
C ARG A 288 -6.19 -7.98 -14.08
N LYS A 289 -7.22 -8.03 -14.94
CA LYS A 289 -8.23 -9.10 -14.91
C LYS A 289 -7.65 -10.48 -15.22
N ASP A 290 -6.63 -10.50 -16.06
CA ASP A 290 -5.89 -11.67 -16.52
C ASP A 290 -4.61 -11.95 -15.71
N GLU A 291 -4.36 -11.17 -14.65
CA GLU A 291 -3.20 -11.36 -13.79
C GLU A 291 -3.43 -12.52 -12.81
N ASP A 292 -2.68 -13.61 -13.01
CA ASP A 292 -2.60 -14.70 -12.06
C ASP A 292 -1.72 -14.28 -10.88
N VAL A 293 -2.32 -14.22 -9.69
CA VAL A 293 -1.65 -13.83 -8.46
C VAL A 293 -1.78 -14.97 -7.47
N PRO A 294 -0.65 -15.53 -6.98
CA PRO A 294 -0.71 -16.61 -6.01
C PRO A 294 -1.36 -16.11 -4.71
N PRO A 295 -2.06 -17.00 -3.98
CA PRO A 295 -2.66 -16.64 -2.70
C PRO A 295 -1.59 -16.22 -1.69
N LEU A 296 -1.96 -15.39 -0.72
CA LEU A 296 -1.05 -14.91 0.33
C LEU A 296 -0.38 -16.06 1.09
N SER A 297 -1.09 -17.18 1.23
CA SER A 297 -0.57 -18.39 1.87
C SER A 297 0.57 -19.04 1.09
N ALA A 298 0.59 -18.94 -0.24
CA ALA A 298 1.67 -19.47 -1.07
C ALA A 298 2.93 -18.59 -0.94
N TRP A 299 2.77 -17.27 -0.98
CA TRP A 299 3.87 -16.35 -0.70
C TRP A 299 4.46 -16.58 0.70
N LEU A 300 3.63 -16.71 1.73
CA LEU A 300 4.12 -16.93 3.09
C LEU A 300 4.94 -18.23 3.20
N ARG A 301 4.49 -19.31 2.54
CA ARG A 301 5.25 -20.58 2.50
C ARG A 301 6.60 -20.41 1.84
N ASP A 302 6.65 -19.72 0.71
CA ASP A 302 7.88 -19.45 -0.01
C ASP A 302 8.87 -18.68 0.86
N GLN A 303 8.41 -17.59 1.49
CA GLN A 303 9.22 -16.82 2.42
C GLN A 303 9.78 -17.69 3.53
N LEU A 304 8.94 -18.47 4.23
CA LEU A 304 9.35 -19.33 5.34
C LEU A 304 10.24 -20.50 4.92
N SER A 305 10.19 -20.95 3.66
CA SER A 305 11.09 -21.99 3.15
C SER A 305 12.51 -21.50 2.92
N ALA A 306 12.70 -20.18 2.77
CA ALA A 306 13.99 -19.53 2.60
C ALA A 306 14.67 -19.14 3.94
N VAL A 307 14.03 -19.41 5.08
CA VAL A 307 14.43 -19.01 6.45
C VAL A 307 15.04 -20.18 7.22
#